data_AF-A0A396RUT0-F1
#
_entry.id   AF-A0A396RUT0-F1
#
_cell.length_a   1.000
_cell.length_b   1.000
_cell.length_c   1.000
_cell.angle_alpha   90.00
_cell.angle_beta   90.00
_cell.angle_gamma   90.00
#
_symmetry.space_group_name_H-M   'P 1'
#
loop_
_entity.id
_entity.type
_entity.pdbx_description
1 polymer ?
#
loop_
_entity_poly.entity_id
_entity_poly.type
_entity_poly.pdbx_seq_one_letter_code
_entity_poly.pdbx_strand_id
1 'polypeptide(L)'
;MARRWWLEGRRLNLSLLAEELGIGRATLMRWVGNKDLLMGEILWSLYKGIYDQAIERAEATPELKGIDFLTQIYTDINVALIDAKPLHDFLHNEPQWALQLLTSHISGLQQRLIDTWTELFEQQIAAGLIKPEMDAESLAFYIIKIGEGAIYCDLVCGREPNPGPASTAFRLLVNGHSN
;
A
#
# COMPACT_ATOMS: atom_id res chain seq x y z
N MET A 1 -6.09 17.34 8.84
CA MET A 1 -5.55 18.50 8.08
C MET A 1 -4.55 18.05 7.02
N ALA A 2 -3.40 17.47 7.39
CA ALA A 2 -2.32 17.14 6.46
C ALA A 2 -2.74 16.20 5.30
N ARG A 3 -3.50 15.13 5.58
CA ARG A 3 -4.09 14.26 4.54
C ARG A 3 -4.90 15.04 3.49
N ARG A 4 -5.77 15.95 3.93
CA ARG A 4 -6.58 16.79 3.04
C ARG A 4 -5.70 17.70 2.18
N TRP A 5 -4.70 18.36 2.77
CA TRP A 5 -3.75 19.18 2.01
C TRP A 5 -3.04 18.38 0.92
N TRP A 6 -2.59 17.18 1.25
CA TRP A 6 -1.92 16.31 0.29
C TRP A 6 -2.86 15.86 -0.84
N LEU A 7 -4.11 15.50 -0.52
CA LEU A 7 -5.14 15.17 -1.51
C LEU A 7 -5.50 16.35 -2.42
N GLU A 8 -5.33 17.59 -1.95
CA GLU A 8 -5.48 18.81 -2.76
C GLU A 8 -4.23 19.14 -3.61
N GLY A 9 -3.21 18.27 -3.61
CA GLY A 9 -1.96 18.47 -4.35
C GLY A 9 -1.00 19.47 -3.70
N ARG A 10 -1.24 19.88 -2.45
CA ARG A 10 -0.33 20.80 -1.74
C ARG A 10 0.91 20.05 -1.26
N ARG A 11 2.09 20.66 -1.44
CA ARG A 11 3.35 20.15 -0.86
C ARG A 11 3.26 20.09 0.66
N LEU A 12 3.68 18.97 1.23
CA LEU A 12 3.72 18.80 2.68
C LEU A 12 4.83 19.67 3.30
N ASN A 13 4.43 20.66 4.09
CA ASN A 13 5.32 21.58 4.79
C ASN A 13 4.92 21.69 6.27
N LEU A 14 5.78 21.22 7.17
CA LEU A 14 5.52 21.21 8.61
C LEU A 14 5.43 22.60 9.23
N SER A 15 6.16 23.59 8.70
CA SER A 15 6.10 24.97 9.23
C SER A 15 4.74 25.60 8.92
N LEU A 16 4.27 25.49 7.67
CA LEU A 16 2.94 25.98 7.28
C LEU A 16 1.82 25.23 8.00
N LEU A 17 1.99 23.92 8.21
CA LEU A 17 1.02 23.12 8.97
C LEU A 17 0.94 23.56 10.44
N ALA A 18 2.07 23.91 11.06
CA ALA A 18 2.10 24.40 12.44
C ALA A 18 1.43 25.77 12.56
N GLU A 19 1.69 26.66 11.60
CA GLU A 19 1.06 27.99 11.52
C GLU A 19 -0.46 27.89 11.38
N GLU A 20 -0.95 27.06 10.44
CA GLU A 20 -2.39 26.83 10.22
C GLU A 20 -3.08 26.27 11.48
N LEU A 21 -2.36 25.45 12.26
CA LEU A 21 -2.86 24.88 13.51
C LEU A 21 -2.74 25.83 14.71
N GLY A 22 -2.10 26.99 14.56
CA GLY A 22 -1.85 27.94 15.65
C GLY A 22 -0.91 27.40 16.73
N ILE A 23 -0.02 26.47 16.39
CA ILE A 23 0.92 25.83 17.34
C ILE A 23 2.37 26.07 16.94
N GLY A 24 3.28 25.96 17.92
CA GLY A 24 4.71 26.00 17.64
C GLY A 24 5.20 24.76 16.86
N ARG A 25 6.17 24.94 15.97
CA ARG A 25 6.78 23.84 15.18
C ARG A 25 7.30 22.68 16.02
N ALA A 26 7.90 22.97 17.19
CA ALA A 26 8.38 21.94 18.12
C ALA A 26 7.23 21.09 18.67
N THR A 27 6.06 21.70 18.92
CA THR A 27 4.85 20.99 19.35
C THR A 27 4.36 20.05 18.24
N LEU A 28 4.30 20.53 17.00
CA LEU A 28 3.91 19.70 15.86
C LEU A 28 4.86 18.50 15.67
N MET A 29 6.17 18.75 15.66
CA MET A 29 7.18 17.70 15.48
C MET A 29 7.16 16.67 16.61
N ARG A 30 6.80 17.04 17.84
CA ARG A 30 6.59 16.06 18.92
C ARG A 30 5.41 15.13 18.65
N TRP A 31 4.39 15.58 17.91
CA TRP A 31 3.23 14.76 17.56
C TRP A 31 3.48 13.87 16.34
N VAL A 32 4.08 14.41 15.30
CA VAL A 32 4.21 13.73 14.00
C VAL A 32 5.61 13.20 13.71
N GLY A 33 6.58 13.53 14.57
CA GLY A 33 8.01 13.28 14.34
C GLY A 33 8.55 14.21 13.25
N ASN A 34 8.73 13.65 12.06
CA ASN A 34 9.31 14.35 10.91
C ASN A 34 8.38 14.30 9.69
N LYS A 35 8.82 14.87 8.57
CA LYS A 35 8.01 14.95 7.34
C LYS A 35 7.77 13.56 6.74
N ASP A 36 8.71 12.64 6.86
CA ASP A 36 8.63 11.28 6.32
C ASP A 36 7.63 10.42 7.09
N LEU A 37 7.67 10.48 8.41
CA LEU A 37 6.73 9.80 9.30
C LEU A 37 5.31 10.33 9.09
N LEU A 38 5.13 11.65 8.98
CA LEU A 38 3.83 12.24 8.69
C LEU A 38 3.30 11.79 7.32
N MET A 39 4.16 11.73 6.29
CA MET A 39 3.75 11.22 4.98
C MET A 39 3.40 9.73 5.03
N GLY A 40 4.17 8.93 5.76
CA GLY A 40 3.87 7.52 6.05
C GLY A 40 2.48 7.33 6.64
N GLU A 41 2.11 8.12 7.65
CA GLU A 41 0.77 8.07 8.26
C GLU A 41 -0.35 8.48 7.28
N ILE A 42 -0.10 9.47 6.43
CA ILE A 42 -1.07 9.89 5.39
C ILE A 42 -1.30 8.73 4.41
N LEU A 43 -0.22 8.19 3.84
CA LEU A 43 -0.26 7.10 2.87
C LEU A 43 -0.90 5.84 3.47
N TRP A 44 -0.51 5.49 4.70
CA TRP A 44 -1.13 4.39 5.43
C TRP A 44 -2.64 4.58 5.60
N SER A 45 -3.08 5.77 6.05
CA SER A 45 -4.49 6.03 6.28
C SER A 45 -5.35 5.96 5.00
N LEU A 46 -4.73 6.16 3.84
CA LEU A 46 -5.36 6.03 2.53
C LEU A 46 -5.38 4.56 2.11
N TYR A 47 -4.23 3.89 2.19
CA TYR A 47 -4.10 2.48 1.88
C TYR A 47 -5.04 1.62 2.71
N LYS A 48 -5.10 1.83 4.03
CA LYS A 48 -5.94 1.06 4.93
C LYS A 48 -7.42 1.17 4.55
N GLY A 49 -7.89 2.35 4.13
CA GLY A 49 -9.25 2.51 3.63
C GLY A 49 -9.52 1.74 2.33
N ILE A 50 -8.55 1.70 1.40
CA ILE A 50 -8.65 0.89 0.18
C ILE A 50 -8.67 -0.60 0.52
N TYR A 51 -7.78 -1.02 1.42
CA TYR A 51 -7.67 -2.40 1.90
C TYR A 51 -8.98 -2.86 2.56
N ASP A 52 -9.54 -2.08 3.48
CA ASP A 52 -10.77 -2.42 4.19
C ASP A 52 -11.96 -2.56 3.22
N GLN A 53 -12.07 -1.65 2.24
CA GLN A 53 -13.10 -1.75 1.20
C GLN A 53 -12.93 -2.97 0.29
N ALA A 54 -11.70 -3.36 -0.01
CA ALA A 54 -11.41 -4.55 -0.81
C ALA A 54 -11.78 -5.83 -0.04
N ILE A 55 -11.50 -5.88 1.27
CA ILE A 55 -11.93 -6.96 2.15
C ILE A 55 -13.46 -7.05 2.18
N GLU A 56 -14.15 -5.94 2.49
CA GLU A 56 -15.61 -5.90 2.56
C GLU A 56 -16.26 -6.38 1.25
N ARG A 57 -15.72 -5.98 0.10
CA ARG A 57 -16.22 -6.41 -1.21
C ARG A 57 -16.01 -7.91 -1.45
N ALA A 58 -14.84 -8.43 -1.11
CA ALA A 58 -14.55 -9.85 -1.27
C ALA A 58 -15.43 -10.70 -0.34
N GLU A 59 -15.65 -10.26 0.90
CA GLU A 59 -16.54 -10.92 1.86
C GLU A 59 -18.02 -10.88 1.44
N ALA A 60 -18.45 -9.84 0.72
CA ALA A 60 -19.80 -9.74 0.16
C ALA A 60 -20.07 -10.76 -0.98
N THR A 61 -19.07 -11.52 -1.42
CA THR A 61 -19.15 -12.49 -2.51
C THR A 61 -18.89 -13.91 -1.98
N PRO A 62 -19.92 -14.67 -1.53
CA PRO A 62 -19.76 -15.91 -0.77
C PRO A 62 -19.00 -17.04 -1.48
N GLU A 63 -18.98 -17.02 -2.80
CA GLU A 63 -18.27 -17.96 -3.67
C GLU A 63 -16.76 -17.74 -3.68
N LEU A 64 -16.27 -16.55 -3.33
CA LEU A 64 -14.83 -16.27 -3.24
C LEU A 64 -14.23 -16.89 -1.98
N LYS A 65 -13.26 -17.79 -2.15
CA LYS A 65 -12.54 -18.45 -1.05
C LYS A 65 -11.06 -18.63 -1.37
N GLY A 66 -10.25 -18.72 -0.32
CA GLY A 66 -8.81 -19.00 -0.43
C GLY A 66 -8.12 -18.10 -1.47
N ILE A 67 -7.54 -18.72 -2.49
CA ILE A 67 -6.81 -18.02 -3.55
C ILE A 67 -7.69 -17.01 -4.31
N ASP A 68 -8.95 -17.33 -4.61
CA ASP A 68 -9.85 -16.44 -5.35
C ASP A 68 -10.22 -15.21 -4.53
N PHE A 69 -10.51 -15.42 -3.24
CA PHE A 69 -10.74 -14.33 -2.27
C PHE A 69 -9.54 -13.38 -2.18
N LEU A 70 -8.35 -13.95 -1.98
CA LEU A 70 -7.11 -13.19 -1.88
C LEU A 70 -6.77 -12.44 -3.19
N THR A 71 -7.01 -13.08 -4.34
CA THR A 71 -6.77 -12.47 -5.65
C THR A 71 -7.69 -11.28 -5.86
N GLN A 72 -8.97 -11.39 -5.50
CA GLN A 72 -9.92 -10.27 -5.59
C GLN A 72 -9.43 -9.05 -4.80
N ILE A 73 -9.04 -9.27 -3.53
CA ILE A 73 -8.54 -8.20 -2.65
C ILE A 73 -7.29 -7.55 -3.26
N TYR A 74 -6.32 -8.35 -3.70
CA TYR A 74 -5.09 -7.85 -4.29
C TYR A 74 -5.37 -7.04 -5.57
N THR A 75 -6.23 -7.54 -6.45
CA THR A 75 -6.59 -6.86 -7.70
C THR A 75 -7.31 -5.55 -7.42
N ASP A 76 -8.30 -5.52 -6.53
CA ASP A 76 -9.04 -4.29 -6.19
C ASP A 76 -8.12 -3.21 -5.61
N ILE A 77 -7.19 -3.60 -4.72
CA ILE A 77 -6.19 -2.67 -4.17
C ILE A 77 -5.30 -2.12 -5.27
N ASN A 78 -4.76 -2.96 -6.17
CA ASN A 78 -3.88 -2.50 -7.24
C ASN A 78 -4.60 -1.57 -8.22
N VAL A 79 -5.85 -1.88 -8.59
CA VAL A 79 -6.67 -1.00 -9.43
C VAL A 79 -6.87 0.35 -8.75
N ALA A 80 -7.28 0.36 -7.48
CA ALA A 80 -7.49 1.59 -6.74
C ALA A 80 -6.22 2.44 -6.58
N LEU A 81 -5.04 1.80 -6.42
CA LEU A 81 -3.76 2.51 -6.33
C LEU A 81 -3.31 3.06 -7.69
N ILE A 82 -3.52 2.34 -8.78
CA ILE A 82 -3.21 2.81 -10.15
C ILE A 82 -4.09 4.01 -10.51
N ASP A 83 -5.37 3.98 -10.15
CA ASP A 83 -6.32 5.06 -10.44
C ASP A 83 -6.20 6.26 -9.47
N ALA A 84 -5.39 6.13 -8.41
CA ALA A 84 -5.22 7.17 -7.41
C ALA A 84 -4.39 8.35 -7.93
N LYS A 85 -5.05 9.33 -8.56
CA LYS A 85 -4.41 10.58 -9.02
C LYS A 85 -3.45 11.22 -8.00
N PRO A 86 -3.78 11.34 -6.69
CA PRO A 86 -2.85 11.92 -5.72
C PRO A 86 -1.53 11.15 -5.58
N LEU A 87 -1.55 9.81 -5.71
CA LEU A 87 -0.35 8.99 -5.67
C LEU A 87 0.50 9.21 -6.93
N HIS A 88 -0.13 9.24 -8.11
CA HIS A 88 0.54 9.54 -9.37
C HIS A 88 1.16 10.95 -9.35
N ASP A 89 0.41 11.96 -8.93
CA ASP A 89 0.92 13.33 -8.79
C ASP A 89 2.10 13.39 -7.82
N PHE A 90 2.06 12.62 -6.74
CA PHE A 90 3.17 12.55 -5.78
C PHE A 90 4.42 11.90 -6.38
N LEU A 91 4.27 10.77 -7.07
CA LEU A 91 5.35 10.09 -7.80
C LEU A 91 5.99 10.99 -8.87
N HIS A 92 5.20 11.80 -9.57
CA HIS A 92 5.73 12.72 -10.59
C HIS A 92 6.36 14.00 -10.02
N ASN A 93 5.76 14.59 -8.99
CA ASN A 93 6.22 15.87 -8.47
C ASN A 93 7.40 15.75 -7.50
N GLU A 94 7.51 14.62 -6.79
CA GLU A 94 8.55 14.37 -5.78
C GLU A 94 9.14 12.94 -5.92
N PRO A 95 9.62 12.50 -7.11
CA PRO A 95 9.91 11.09 -7.43
C PRO A 95 10.93 10.44 -6.50
N GLN A 96 12.05 11.12 -6.21
CA GLN A 96 13.08 10.59 -5.33
C GLN A 96 12.55 10.35 -3.91
N TRP A 97 11.75 11.29 -3.40
CA TRP A 97 11.17 11.20 -2.06
C TRP A 97 10.04 10.17 -2.00
N ALA A 98 9.20 10.12 -3.03
CA ALA A 98 8.14 9.13 -3.16
C ALA A 98 8.70 7.71 -3.17
N LEU A 99 9.67 7.42 -4.05
CA LEU A 99 10.31 6.10 -4.10
C LEU A 99 10.98 5.75 -2.77
N GLN A 100 11.67 6.71 -2.12
CA GLN A 100 12.28 6.47 -0.82
C GLN A 100 11.24 6.10 0.25
N LEU A 101 10.11 6.81 0.32
CA LEU A 101 9.04 6.55 1.28
C LEU A 101 8.30 5.24 1.04
N LEU A 102 8.10 4.87 -0.23
CA LEU A 102 7.31 3.71 -0.64
C LEU A 102 8.13 2.41 -0.59
N THR A 103 9.43 2.48 -0.85
CA THR A 103 10.29 1.28 -1.01
C THR A 103 11.23 1.00 0.16
N SER A 104 11.30 1.89 1.16
CA SER A 104 12.19 1.75 2.32
C SER A 104 11.47 1.94 3.66
N HIS A 105 12.17 1.65 4.76
CA HIS A 105 11.61 1.67 6.11
C HIS A 105 11.47 3.06 6.74
N ILE A 106 11.91 4.13 6.08
CA ILE A 106 12.03 5.48 6.72
C ILE A 106 10.70 6.05 7.25
N SER A 107 9.58 5.61 6.69
CA SER A 107 8.23 6.08 7.03
C SER A 107 7.43 5.10 7.88
N GLY A 108 7.94 3.88 8.07
CA GLY A 108 7.18 2.75 8.64
C GLY A 108 6.08 2.20 7.73
N LEU A 109 5.81 2.80 6.56
CA LEU A 109 4.73 2.37 5.67
C LEU A 109 4.91 0.93 5.20
N GLN A 110 6.09 0.59 4.70
CA GLN A 110 6.37 -0.75 4.17
C GLN A 110 6.12 -1.85 5.20
N GLN A 111 6.55 -1.64 6.45
CA GLN A 111 6.35 -2.62 7.51
C GLN A 111 4.85 -2.84 7.76
N ARG A 112 4.07 -1.75 7.85
CA ARG A 112 2.61 -1.86 8.08
C ARG A 112 1.89 -2.57 6.94
N LEU A 113 2.32 -2.36 5.70
CA LEU A 113 1.80 -3.09 4.53
C LEU A 113 2.11 -4.58 4.66
N ILE A 114 3.35 -4.94 4.99
CA ILE A 114 3.77 -6.34 5.19
C ILE A 114 2.94 -6.97 6.30
N ASP A 115 2.94 -6.37 7.50
CA ASP A 115 2.23 -6.88 8.68
C ASP A 115 0.75 -7.16 8.37
N THR A 116 0.09 -6.25 7.67
CA THR A 116 -1.34 -6.39 7.33
C THR A 116 -1.62 -7.54 6.37
N TRP A 117 -0.76 -7.74 5.36
CA TRP A 117 -0.89 -8.89 4.47
C TRP A 117 -0.49 -10.20 5.15
N THR A 118 0.54 -10.17 6.00
CA THR A 118 0.95 -11.32 6.82
C THR A 118 -0.22 -11.82 7.65
N GLU A 119 -0.88 -10.93 8.39
CA GLU A 119 -2.07 -11.27 9.21
C GLU A 119 -3.18 -11.91 8.35
N LEU A 120 -3.45 -11.38 7.16
CA LEU A 120 -4.45 -11.95 6.26
C LEU A 120 -4.05 -13.35 5.77
N PHE A 121 -2.79 -13.55 5.39
CA PHE A 121 -2.30 -14.85 4.95
C PHE A 121 -2.31 -15.87 6.08
N GLU A 122 -1.87 -15.49 7.28
CA GLU A 122 -1.91 -16.37 8.46
C GLU A 122 -3.31 -16.88 8.76
N GLN A 123 -4.33 -16.01 8.66
CA GLN A 123 -5.73 -16.41 8.81
C GLN A 123 -6.16 -17.45 7.76
N GLN A 124 -5.80 -17.23 6.48
CA GLN A 124 -6.16 -18.14 5.39
C GLN A 124 -5.40 -19.47 5.48
N ILE A 125 -4.14 -19.47 5.92
CA ILE A 125 -3.31 -20.65 6.15
C ILE A 125 -3.87 -21.45 7.33
N ALA A 126 -4.18 -20.80 8.45
CA ALA A 126 -4.75 -21.45 9.63
C ALA A 126 -6.11 -22.09 9.34
N ALA A 127 -6.91 -21.48 8.46
CA ALA A 127 -8.17 -22.03 7.97
C ALA A 127 -7.99 -23.18 6.94
N GLY A 128 -6.76 -23.46 6.49
CA GLY A 128 -6.47 -24.46 5.48
C GLY A 128 -6.97 -24.10 4.07
N LEU A 129 -7.26 -22.82 3.83
CA LEU A 129 -7.80 -22.31 2.56
C LEU A 129 -6.71 -22.06 1.50
N ILE A 130 -5.47 -21.86 1.96
CA ILE A 130 -4.26 -21.80 1.13
C ILE A 130 -3.12 -22.57 1.80
N LYS A 131 -2.12 -22.96 1.01
CA LYS A 131 -0.91 -23.67 1.47
C LYS A 131 0.32 -23.20 0.68
N PRO A 132 0.73 -21.93 0.83
CA PRO A 132 1.89 -21.42 0.12
C PRO A 132 3.17 -22.14 0.59
N GLU A 133 4.15 -22.25 -0.31
CA GLU A 133 5.50 -22.74 0.03
C GLU A 133 6.28 -21.79 0.94
N MET A 134 6.03 -20.49 0.80
CA MET A 134 6.66 -19.44 1.62
C MET A 134 5.90 -19.24 2.93
N ASP A 135 6.60 -18.76 3.95
CA ASP A 135 5.95 -18.20 5.14
C ASP A 135 5.15 -16.94 4.78
N ALA A 136 4.18 -16.59 5.64
CA ALA A 136 3.25 -15.50 5.39
C ALA A 136 3.93 -14.13 5.22
N GLU A 137 5.02 -13.87 5.97
CA GLU A 137 5.77 -12.61 5.92
C GLU A 137 6.54 -12.49 4.60
N SER A 138 7.26 -13.54 4.20
CA SER A 138 7.94 -13.60 2.90
C SER A 138 6.95 -13.44 1.74
N LEU A 139 5.79 -14.09 1.82
CA LEU A 139 4.74 -13.96 0.82
C LEU A 139 4.22 -12.51 0.73
N ALA A 140 3.93 -11.89 1.87
CA ALA A 140 3.52 -10.48 1.96
C ALA A 140 4.58 -9.52 1.40
N PHE A 141 5.85 -9.75 1.69
CA PHE A 141 6.94 -8.95 1.13
C PHE A 141 6.94 -9.01 -0.41
N TYR A 142 6.90 -10.20 -1.01
CA TYR A 142 7.01 -10.34 -2.46
C TYR A 142 5.77 -9.88 -3.22
N ILE A 143 4.56 -10.10 -2.71
CA ILE A 143 3.33 -9.60 -3.38
C ILE A 143 3.27 -8.07 -3.38
N ILE A 144 3.79 -7.42 -2.33
CA ILE A 144 3.95 -5.96 -2.29
C ILE A 144 4.94 -5.50 -3.35
N LYS A 145 6.10 -6.17 -3.49
CA LYS A 145 7.08 -5.82 -4.53
C LYS A 145 6.56 -6.00 -5.96
N ILE A 146 5.74 -7.03 -6.20
CA ILE A 146 5.05 -7.21 -7.48
C ILE A 146 4.09 -6.03 -7.74
N GLY A 147 3.34 -5.60 -6.72
CA GLY A 147 2.40 -4.49 -6.82
C GLY A 147 3.11 -3.15 -7.08
N GLU A 148 4.17 -2.85 -6.31
CA GLU A 148 5.03 -1.68 -6.52
C GLU A 148 5.56 -1.64 -7.97
N GLY A 149 6.03 -2.78 -8.49
CA GLY A 149 6.53 -2.88 -9.86
C GLY A 149 5.47 -2.68 -10.93
N ALA A 150 4.19 -2.86 -10.62
CA ALA A 150 3.07 -2.57 -11.53
C ALA A 150 2.57 -1.12 -11.40
N ILE A 151 2.56 -0.58 -10.19
CA ILE A 151 2.07 0.78 -9.89
C ILE A 151 3.07 1.85 -10.36
N TYR A 152 4.38 1.63 -10.23
CA TYR A 152 5.42 2.63 -10.56
C TYR A 152 6.08 2.40 -11.93
N CYS A 153 5.51 1.53 -12.77
CA CYS A 153 6.19 1.07 -13.98
C CYS A 153 6.35 2.17 -15.05
N ASP A 154 5.53 3.20 -14.99
CA ASP A 154 5.62 4.42 -15.79
C ASP A 154 6.84 5.25 -15.42
N LEU A 155 7.06 5.47 -14.13
CA LEU A 155 8.19 6.22 -13.60
C LEU A 155 9.51 5.47 -13.80
N VAL A 156 9.51 4.15 -13.65
CA VAL A 156 10.73 3.32 -13.66
C VAL A 156 11.09 2.84 -15.07
N CYS A 157 10.11 2.48 -15.89
CA CYS A 157 10.34 1.83 -17.19
C CYS A 157 9.59 2.47 -18.37
N GLY A 158 8.85 3.56 -18.16
CA GLY A 158 8.10 4.24 -19.22
C GLY A 158 6.93 3.42 -19.78
N ARG A 159 6.39 2.46 -19.01
CA ARG A 159 5.24 1.64 -19.40
C ARG A 159 3.97 2.11 -18.70
N GLU A 160 2.82 1.94 -19.32
CA GLU A 160 1.55 2.23 -18.63
C GLU A 160 1.29 1.20 -17.51
N PRO A 161 0.84 1.64 -16.32
CA PRO A 161 0.45 0.74 -15.25
C PRO A 161 -0.64 -0.24 -15.68
N ASN A 162 -0.45 -1.52 -15.38
CA ASN A 162 -1.41 -2.58 -15.71
C ASN A 162 -1.49 -3.59 -14.55
N PRO A 163 -2.65 -3.74 -13.88
CA PRO A 163 -2.80 -4.64 -12.74
C PRO A 163 -2.91 -6.13 -13.14
N GLY A 164 -3.17 -6.44 -14.41
CA GLY A 164 -3.42 -7.81 -14.88
C GLY A 164 -2.23 -8.78 -14.68
N PRO A 165 -1.02 -8.44 -15.18
CA PRO A 165 0.17 -9.26 -14.95
C PRO A 165 0.52 -9.44 -13.47
N ALA A 166 0.37 -8.38 -12.66
CA ALA A 166 0.61 -8.45 -11.21
C ALA A 166 -0.38 -9.42 -10.52
N SER A 167 -1.66 -9.36 -10.89
CA SER A 167 -2.68 -10.26 -10.34
C SER A 167 -2.41 -11.73 -10.73
N THR A 168 -1.89 -11.96 -11.94
CA THR A 168 -1.48 -13.31 -12.39
C THR A 168 -0.28 -13.81 -11.58
N ALA A 169 0.74 -12.96 -11.40
CA ALA A 169 1.93 -13.30 -10.60
C ALA A 169 1.57 -13.58 -9.13
N PHE A 170 0.67 -12.76 -8.54
CA PHE A 170 0.11 -12.98 -7.21
C PHE A 170 -0.51 -14.38 -7.09
N ARG A 171 -1.41 -14.73 -8.01
CA ARG A 171 -2.11 -16.02 -7.98
C ARG A 171 -1.12 -17.20 -8.06
N LEU A 172 -0.09 -17.10 -8.90
CA LEU A 172 0.95 -18.12 -9.01
C LEU A 172 1.75 -18.26 -7.71
N LEU A 173 2.12 -17.15 -7.08
CA LEU A 173 2.91 -17.15 -5.86
C LEU A 173 2.15 -17.74 -4.67
N VAL A 174 0.86 -17.39 -4.52
CA VAL A 174 0.00 -17.94 -3.45
C VAL A 174 -0.33 -19.43 -3.69
N ASN A 175 -0.32 -19.88 -4.94
CA ASN A 175 -0.63 -21.26 -5.32
C ASN A 175 0.60 -22.19 -5.42
N GLY A 176 1.82 -21.67 -5.28
CA GLY A 176 3.04 -22.47 -5.42
C GLY A 176 3.07 -23.62 -4.41
N HIS A 177 3.04 -24.85 -4.93
CA HIS A 177 3.37 -26.08 -4.20
C HIS A 177 4.45 -26.81 -4.99
N SER A 178 5.55 -27.19 -4.32
CA SER A 178 6.55 -28.10 -4.88
C SER A 178 5.95 -29.52 -4.80
N ASN A 179 5.77 -30.15 -5.96
CA ASN A 179 5.34 -31.55 -6.10
C ASN A 179 6.28 -32.53 -5.38
#